data_AF-X1U236-F1
#
_entry.id   AF-X1U236-F1
#
_cell.length_a   1.000
_cell.length_b   1.000
_cell.length_c   1.000
_cell.angle_alpha   90.00
_cell.angle_beta   90.00
_cell.angle_gamma   90.00
#
_symmetry.space_group_name_H-M   'P 1'
#
loop_
_entity.id
_entity.type
_entity.pdbx_description
1 polymer ?
#
loop_
_entity_poly.entity_id
_entity_poly.type
_entity_poly.pdbx_seq_one_letter_code
_entity_poly.pdbx_strand_id
1 'polypeptide(L)'
;MVYTGVDVCKIGWFAVTLGEGHDWQVAIFPDIFSLWKQCKGSKLILIDIPIGLRQGSPGKRTCDEEARRLLGVKRGASVFAVPCREVIYADMEEVSQLSERMTGKKLSK
;
A
#
# COMPACT_ATOMS: atom_id res chain seq x y z
N MET A 1 11.85 9.19 21.36
CA MET A 1 12.03 8.69 19.97
C MET A 1 10.69 8.73 19.26
N VAL A 2 10.67 9.26 18.03
CA VAL A 2 9.42 9.48 17.27
C VAL A 2 9.24 8.41 16.19
N TYR A 3 8.02 7.87 16.06
CA TYR A 3 7.65 6.88 15.04
C TYR A 3 6.43 7.37 14.28
N THR A 4 6.39 7.18 12.95
CA THR A 4 5.27 7.62 12.12
C THR A 4 4.69 6.44 11.35
N GLY A 5 3.40 6.15 11.55
CA GLY A 5 2.63 5.23 10.71
C GLY A 5 1.89 6.00 9.63
N VAL A 6 1.82 5.46 8.42
CA VAL A 6 1.30 6.15 7.24
C VAL A 6 0.43 5.21 6.40
N ASP A 7 -0.70 5.74 5.92
CA ASP A 7 -1.55 5.08 4.93
C ASP A 7 -2.10 6.10 3.91
N VAL A 8 -2.47 5.63 2.72
CA VAL A 8 -3.09 6.46 1.68
C VAL A 8 -4.59 6.62 1.93
N CYS A 9 -5.11 7.81 1.68
CA CYS A 9 -6.54 8.11 1.75
C CYS A 9 -6.98 8.95 0.54
N LYS A 10 -8.29 9.18 0.40
CA LYS A 10 -8.86 9.90 -0.76
C LYS A 10 -8.29 11.30 -0.97
N ILE A 11 -7.76 11.93 0.08
CA ILE A 11 -7.26 13.31 0.07
C ILE A 11 -5.75 13.41 0.27
N GLY A 12 -5.01 12.29 0.20
CA GLY A 12 -3.56 12.27 0.30
C GLY A 12 -3.02 11.13 1.18
N TRP A 13 -2.04 11.45 2.01
CA TRP A 13 -1.33 10.53 2.91
C TRP A 13 -1.64 10.87 4.35
N PHE A 14 -2.37 10.00 5.04
CA PHE A 14 -2.70 10.14 6.46
C PHE A 14 -1.55 9.58 7.30
N ALA A 15 -1.07 10.38 8.25
CA ALA A 15 0.02 10.00 9.14
C ALA A 15 -0.38 10.12 10.61
N VAL A 16 0.01 9.13 11.40
CA VAL A 16 -0.02 9.18 12.87
C VAL A 16 1.42 9.17 13.36
N THR A 17 1.82 10.21 14.08
CA THR A 17 3.18 10.33 14.63
C THR A 17 3.13 10.20 16.15
N LEU A 18 3.82 9.20 16.69
CA LEU A 18 3.96 8.96 18.13
C LEU A 18 5.17 9.74 18.64
N GLY A 19 4.94 10.64 19.59
CA GLY A 19 5.96 11.41 20.29
C GLY A 19 6.61 10.63 21.43
N GLU A 20 7.29 11.35 22.33
CA GLU A 20 7.75 10.76 23.59
C GLU A 20 6.60 10.69 24.60
N GLY A 21 6.49 9.58 25.34
CA GLY A 21 5.38 9.36 26.28
C GLY A 21 4.10 8.90 25.57
N HIS A 22 2.97 9.53 25.92
CA HIS A 22 1.63 9.18 25.40
C HIS A 22 1.10 10.20 24.37
N ASP A 23 1.96 11.09 23.87
CA ASP A 23 1.58 12.12 22.91
C ASP A 23 1.58 11.56 21.49
N TRP A 24 0.56 11.89 20.72
CA TRP A 24 0.46 11.57 19.30
C TRP A 24 -0.13 12.73 18.51
N GLN A 25 0.26 12.81 17.23
CA GLN A 25 -0.21 13.82 16.30
C GLN A 25 -0.72 13.17 15.03
N VAL A 26 -1.72 13.79 14.41
CA VAL A 26 -2.26 13.38 13.11
C VAL A 26 -2.09 14.49 12.08
N ALA A 27 -1.77 14.10 10.85
CA ALA A 27 -1.67 15.01 9.72
C ALA A 27 -2.08 14.30 8.42
N ILE A 28 -2.56 15.09 7.45
CA ILE A 28 -2.79 14.64 6.08
C ILE A 28 -1.89 15.46 5.17
N PHE A 29 -1.13 14.77 4.32
CA PHE A 29 -0.23 15.38 3.36
C PHE A 29 -0.74 15.14 1.94
N PRO A 30 -0.67 16.11 1.03
CA PRO A 30 -1.18 15.92 -0.34
C PRO A 30 -0.38 14.88 -1.13
N ASP A 31 0.91 14.69 -0.81
CA ASP A 31 1.80 13.76 -1.51
C ASP A 31 2.88 13.16 -0.57
N ILE A 32 3.62 12.18 -1.07
CA ILE A 32 4.65 11.50 -0.28
C ILE A 32 5.86 12.40 0.02
N PHE A 33 6.11 13.43 -0.79
CA PHE A 33 7.25 14.34 -0.61
C PHE A 33 7.01 15.33 0.53
N SER A 34 5.80 15.88 0.63
CA SER A 34 5.35 16.73 1.74
C SER A 34 5.34 15.96 3.05
N LEU A 35 4.85 14.71 3.03
CA LEU A 35 4.96 13.79 4.17
C LEU A 35 6.42 13.60 4.58
N TRP A 36 7.29 13.23 3.64
CA TRP A 36 8.72 13.02 3.90
C TRP A 36 9.37 14.27 4.47
N LYS A 37 9.10 15.45 3.89
CA LYS A 37 9.66 16.73 4.37
C LYS A 37 9.33 16.98 5.84
N GLN A 38 8.11 16.66 6.27
CA GLN A 38 7.64 16.86 7.63
C GLN A 38 8.10 15.76 8.59
N CYS A 39 8.11 14.50 8.14
CA CYS A 39 8.29 13.33 8.99
C CYS A 39 9.71 12.71 8.92
N LYS A 40 10.63 13.20 8.08
CA LYS A 40 12.00 12.64 7.96
C LYS A 40 12.84 12.68 9.25
N GLY A 41 12.40 13.42 10.27
CA GLY A 41 13.00 13.40 11.62
C GLY A 41 12.55 12.21 12.48
N SER A 42 11.52 11.48 12.07
CA SER A 42 11.08 10.25 12.74
C SER A 42 12.17 9.18 12.62
N LYS A 43 12.34 8.40 13.68
CA LYS A 43 13.28 7.28 13.69
C LYS A 43 12.88 6.20 12.67
N LEU A 44 11.58 6.01 12.48
CA LEU A 44 11.03 5.08 11.50
C LEU A 44 9.70 5.64 10.97
N ILE A 45 9.53 5.50 9.65
CA ILE A 45 8.27 5.76 8.96
C ILE A 45 7.79 4.40 8.43
N LEU A 46 6.60 3.96 8.86
CA LEU A 46 5.99 2.70 8.47
C LEU A 46 4.88 2.99 7.46
N ILE A 47 5.00 2.42 6.27
CA ILE A 47 4.03 2.57 5.18
C ILE A 47 3.54 1.19 4.79
N ASP A 48 2.22 0.97 4.80
CA ASP A 48 1.62 -0.26 4.29
C ASP A 48 1.57 -0.21 2.75
N ILE A 49 2.69 -0.57 2.13
CA ILE A 49 2.84 -0.57 0.67
C ILE A 49 3.42 -1.91 0.20
N PRO A 50 2.92 -2.49 -0.89
CA PRO A 50 3.51 -3.69 -1.44
C PRO A 50 4.94 -3.41 -1.97
N ILE A 51 5.90 -4.19 -1.46
CA ILE A 51 7.26 -4.20 -1.99
C ILE A 51 7.38 -5.31 -3.04
N GLY A 52 7.81 -4.93 -4.24
CA GLY A 52 7.94 -5.84 -5.38
C GLY A 52 6.62 -6.07 -6.11
N LEU A 53 6.62 -5.82 -7.41
CA LEU A 53 5.51 -6.08 -8.33
C LEU A 53 5.92 -7.18 -9.32
N ARG A 54 4.99 -8.07 -9.65
CA ARG A 54 5.19 -9.04 -10.75
C ARG A 54 5.02 -8.33 -12.10
N GLN A 55 5.70 -8.83 -13.12
CA GLN A 55 5.34 -8.55 -14.51
C GLN A 55 4.09 -9.35 -14.90
N GLY A 56 3.41 -8.90 -15.94
CA GLY A 56 2.16 -9.47 -16.45
C GLY A 56 2.22 -10.97 -16.60
N SER A 57 1.45 -11.67 -15.78
CA SER A 57 1.30 -13.12 -15.84
C SER A 57 0.07 -13.53 -15.03
N PRO A 58 -0.60 -14.63 -15.43
CA PRO A 58 -1.57 -15.27 -14.56
C PRO A 58 -0.89 -15.75 -13.28
N GLY A 59 -1.38 -15.30 -12.11
CA GLY A 59 -0.90 -15.77 -10.80
C GLY A 59 -0.72 -14.67 -9.77
N LYS A 60 -0.50 -15.07 -8.51
CA LYS A 60 -0.31 -14.17 -7.36
C LYS A 60 1.14 -14.15 -6.90
N ARG A 61 1.55 -13.19 -6.08
CA ARG A 61 2.88 -13.24 -5.46
C ARG A 61 2.90 -14.39 -4.47
N THR A 62 3.93 -15.23 -4.52
CA THR A 62 4.07 -16.38 -3.60
C THR A 62 4.05 -15.95 -2.14
N CYS A 63 4.63 -14.78 -1.82
CA CYS A 63 4.55 -14.21 -0.47
C CYS A 63 3.11 -13.94 -0.02
N ASP A 64 2.24 -13.48 -0.92
CA ASP A 64 0.84 -13.19 -0.60
C ASP A 64 0.07 -14.50 -0.37
N GLU A 65 0.35 -15.54 -1.16
CA GLU A 65 -0.30 -16.85 -1.02
C GLU A 65 0.09 -17.54 0.28
N GLU A 66 1.38 -17.52 0.63
CA GLU A 66 1.85 -18.07 1.89
C GLU A 66 1.33 -17.25 3.09
N ALA A 67 1.31 -15.92 3.00
CA ALA A 67 0.74 -15.08 4.04
C ALA A 67 -0.75 -15.40 4.26
N ARG A 68 -1.53 -15.55 3.17
CA ARG A 68 -2.94 -15.95 3.24
C ARG A 68 -3.11 -17.32 3.90
N ARG A 69 -2.26 -18.29 3.55
CA ARG A 69 -2.29 -19.64 4.13
C ARG A 69 -2.01 -19.61 5.63
N LEU A 70 -1.01 -18.84 6.06
CA LEU A 70 -0.64 -18.70 7.48
C LEU A 70 -1.72 -17.97 8.29
N LEU A 71 -2.35 -16.94 7.72
CA LEU A 71 -3.41 -16.16 8.38
C LEU A 71 -4.76 -16.90 8.44
N GLY A 72 -4.93 -17.95 7.62
CA GLY A 72 -6.12 -18.78 7.56
C GLY A 72 -7.38 -18.02 7.15
N VAL A 73 -8.53 -18.69 7.27
CA VAL A 73 -9.83 -18.14 6.81
C VAL A 73 -10.25 -16.85 7.52
N LYS A 74 -9.83 -16.65 8.78
CA LYS A 74 -10.23 -15.48 9.56
C LYS A 74 -9.54 -14.19 9.13
N ARG A 75 -8.28 -14.26 8.70
CA ARG A 75 -7.46 -13.07 8.38
C ARG A 75 -6.79 -13.11 7.00
N GLY A 76 -6.93 -14.19 6.24
CA GLY A 76 -6.35 -14.29 4.90
C GLY A 76 -6.91 -13.24 3.94
N ALA A 77 -8.14 -12.76 4.15
CA ALA A 77 -8.71 -11.67 3.38
C ALA A 77 -7.97 -10.33 3.57
N SER A 78 -7.21 -10.16 4.65
CA SER A 78 -6.41 -8.94 4.93
C SER A 78 -5.15 -8.84 4.07
N VAL A 79 -4.77 -9.88 3.33
CA VAL A 79 -3.66 -9.82 2.36
C VAL A 79 -4.24 -9.48 1.00
N PHE A 80 -4.26 -8.21 0.64
CA PHE A 80 -4.87 -7.75 -0.61
C PHE A 80 -4.08 -8.19 -1.84
N ALA A 81 -4.79 -8.35 -2.97
CA ALA A 81 -4.14 -8.63 -4.24
C ALA A 81 -3.45 -7.36 -4.75
N VAL A 82 -2.22 -7.51 -5.22
CA VAL A 82 -1.42 -6.40 -5.74
C VAL A 82 -1.43 -6.43 -7.27
N PRO A 83 -1.65 -5.28 -7.95
CA PRO A 83 -1.60 -5.21 -9.41
C PRO A 83 -0.21 -5.59 -9.96
N CYS A 84 -0.17 -6.05 -11.21
CA CYS A 84 1.10 -6.21 -11.92
C CYS A 84 1.72 -4.84 -12.26
N ARG A 85 3.03 -4.82 -12.50
CA ARG A 85 3.81 -3.59 -12.68
C ARG A 85 3.27 -2.72 -13.81
N GLU A 86 2.87 -3.33 -14.90
CA GLU A 86 2.35 -2.67 -16.10
C GLU A 86 1.08 -1.88 -15.80
N VAL A 87 0.22 -2.40 -14.93
CA VAL A 87 -1.04 -1.76 -14.56
C VAL A 87 -0.83 -0.50 -13.73
N ILE A 88 0.25 -0.42 -12.94
CA ILE A 88 0.57 0.78 -12.14
C ILE A 88 0.95 1.97 -13.02
N TYR A 89 1.45 1.72 -14.24
CA TYR A 89 1.86 2.77 -15.18
C TYR A 89 0.80 3.08 -16.25
N ALA A 90 -0.36 2.44 -16.19
CA ALA A 90 -1.43 2.68 -17.13
C ALA A 90 -2.28 3.88 -16.73
N ASP A 91 -2.90 4.52 -17.72
CA ASP A 91 -3.89 5.55 -17.49
C ASP A 91 -5.13 4.98 -16.79
N MET A 92 -5.76 5.76 -15.91
CA MET A 92 -6.85 5.29 -15.05
C MET A 92 -8.01 4.68 -15.83
N GLU A 93 -8.28 5.19 -17.04
CA GLU A 93 -9.31 4.70 -17.95
C GLU A 93 -9.04 3.25 -18.41
N GLU A 94 -7.77 2.86 -18.51
CA GLU A 94 -7.32 1.58 -19.06
C GLU A 94 -6.96 0.55 -17.99
N VAL A 95 -6.67 0.98 -16.75
CA VAL A 95 -6.21 0.14 -15.62
C VAL A 95 -7.01 -1.15 -15.46
N SER A 96 -8.35 -1.08 -15.46
CA SER A 96 -9.18 -2.27 -15.22
C SER A 96 -9.12 -3.27 -16.38
N GLN A 97 -9.16 -2.78 -17.62
CA GLN A 97 -9.09 -3.61 -18.83
C GLN A 97 -7.69 -4.20 -19.01
N LEU A 98 -6.63 -3.42 -18.74
CA LEU A 98 -5.26 -3.89 -18.77
C LEU A 98 -5.03 -4.97 -17.71
N SER A 99 -5.52 -4.77 -16.48
CA SER A 99 -5.43 -5.78 -15.42
C SER A 99 -6.10 -7.08 -15.84
N GLU A 100 -7.29 -7.02 -16.43
CA GLU A 100 -7.98 -8.21 -16.92
C GLU A 100 -7.19 -8.92 -18.02
N ARG A 101 -6.67 -8.19 -19.02
CA ARG A 101 -5.83 -8.76 -20.08
C ARG A 101 -4.55 -9.42 -19.53
N MET A 102 -3.90 -8.78 -18.55
CA MET A 102 -2.59 -9.22 -18.04
C MET A 102 -2.69 -10.31 -16.97
N THR A 103 -3.78 -10.36 -16.21
CA THR A 103 -3.89 -11.23 -15.01
C THR A 103 -5.16 -12.08 -14.96
N GLY A 104 -6.10 -11.86 -15.88
CA GLY A 104 -7.43 -12.49 -15.86
C GLY A 104 -8.36 -11.92 -14.79
N LYS A 105 -7.99 -10.81 -14.13
CA LYS A 105 -8.79 -10.16 -13.09
C LYS A 105 -8.87 -8.66 -13.28
N LYS A 106 -10.09 -8.13 -13.17
CA LYS A 106 -10.33 -6.69 -13.08
C LYS A 106 -9.93 -6.17 -11.70
N LEU A 107 -9.44 -4.95 -11.68
CA LEU A 107 -9.35 -4.16 -10.45
C LEU A 107 -10.71 -3.52 -10.18
N SER A 108 -11.15 -3.58 -8.92
CA SER A 108 -12.26 -2.77 -8.44
C SER A 108 -11.84 -1.30 -8.37
N LYS A 109 -12.79 -0.40 -8.60
CA LYS A 109 -12.62 1.03 -8.29
C LYS A 109 -12.46 1.26 -6.79
#